data_AF-A0A1T0B218-F1
#
_entry.id   AF-A0A1T0B218-F1
#
_cell.length_a   1.000
_cell.length_b   1.000
_cell.length_c   1.000
_cell.angle_alpha   90.00
_cell.angle_beta   90.00
_cell.angle_gamma   90.00
#
_symmetry.space_group_name_H-M   'P 1'
#
loop_
_entity.id
_entity.type
_entity.pdbx_description
1 polymer ?
#
loop_
_entity_poly.entity_id
_entity_poly.type
_entity_poly.pdbx_seq_one_letter_code
_entity_poly.pdbx_strand_id
1 'polypeptide(L)' 'MAYAKTEHSRQLRIKTANAWNKKQLEEGKVKRMTLQFSADDADELDAIAKELGLSRPQAIKRLCEVYRSQAVSN' A
#
# COMPACT_ATOMS: atom_id res chain seq x y z
N MET A 1 -0.46 23.61 -25.07
CA MET A 1 0.60 22.73 -24.52
C MET A 1 0.16 21.28 -24.61
N ALA A 2 0.69 20.50 -25.56
CA ALA A 2 0.21 19.15 -25.90
C ALA A 2 1.32 18.08 -25.91
N TYR A 3 2.30 18.15 -25.01
CA TYR A 3 3.48 17.25 -25.04
C TYR A 3 3.68 16.40 -23.78
N ALA A 4 2.63 16.16 -22.99
CA ALA A 4 2.72 15.39 -21.74
C ALA A 4 1.98 14.05 -21.74
N LYS A 5 1.45 13.62 -22.91
CA LYS A 5 0.67 12.38 -23.08
C LYS A 5 1.14 11.53 -24.27
N THR A 6 2.36 11.71 -24.76
CA THR A 6 2.92 10.81 -25.79
C THR A 6 3.31 9.48 -25.15
N GLU A 7 3.27 8.39 -25.92
CA GLU A 7 3.62 7.05 -25.42
C GLU A 7 5.00 7.02 -24.76
N HIS A 8 5.99 7.70 -25.37
CA HIS A 8 7.33 7.89 -24.83
C HIS A 8 7.31 8.54 -23.42
N SER A 9 6.52 9.60 -23.23
CA SER A 9 6.42 10.27 -21.92
C SER A 9 5.75 9.38 -20.85
N ARG A 10 4.79 8.53 -21.24
CA ARG A 10 4.14 7.56 -20.35
C ARG A 10 5.13 6.47 -19.95
N GLN A 11 5.88 5.93 -20.90
CA GLN A 11 6.90 4.91 -20.64
C GLN A 11 8.00 5.45 -19.71
N LEU A 12 8.43 6.70 -19.89
CA LEU A 12 9.42 7.34 -19.02
C LEU A 12 8.92 7.45 -17.58
N ARG A 13 7.66 7.89 -17.37
CA ARG A 13 7.04 7.95 -16.04
C ARG A 13 6.97 6.58 -15.35
N ILE A 14 6.58 5.53 -16.09
CA ILE A 14 6.52 4.16 -15.56
C ILE A 14 7.93 3.68 -15.17
N LYS A 15 8.94 3.91 -16.02
CA LYS A 15 10.34 3.54 -15.71
C LYS A 15 10.85 4.25 -14.46
N THR A 16 10.60 5.55 -14.33
CA THR A 16 11.00 6.32 -13.15
C THR A 16 10.30 5.83 -11.88
N ALA A 17 8.98 5.58 -11.93
CA ALA A 17 8.23 5.04 -10.80
C ALA A 17 8.74 3.66 -10.37
N ASN A 18 9.03 2.78 -11.34
CA ASN A 18 9.58 1.45 -11.05
C ASN A 18 10.98 1.52 -10.44
N ALA A 19 11.86 2.39 -10.96
CA ALA A 19 13.20 2.60 -10.41
C ALA A 19 13.14 3.14 -8.98
N TRP A 20 12.22 4.07 -8.70
CA TRP A 20 12.00 4.59 -7.36
C TRP A 20 11.51 3.50 -6.40
N ASN A 21 10.49 2.74 -6.80
CA ASN A 21 9.97 1.65 -6.00
C ASN A 21 11.04 0.58 -5.71
N LYS A 22 11.88 0.25 -6.70
CA LYS A 22 13.00 -0.67 -6.53
C LYS A 22 13.99 -0.15 -5.49
N LYS A 23 14.39 1.11 -5.59
CA LYS A 23 15.29 1.77 -4.63
C LYS A 23 14.71 1.77 -3.21
N GLN A 24 13.41 2.04 -3.05
CA GLN A 24 12.76 2.01 -1.73
C GLN A 24 12.76 0.61 -1.08
N LEU A 25 12.69 -0.45 -1.89
CA LEU A 25 12.80 -1.83 -1.40
C LEU A 25 14.24 -2.17 -1.03
N GLU A 26 15.22 -1.79 -1.85
CA GLU A 26 16.65 -2.02 -1.59
C GLU A 26 17.15 -1.26 -0.36
N GLU A 27 16.68 -0.04 -0.15
CA GLU A 27 16.96 0.78 1.05
C GLU A 27 16.24 0.26 2.31
N GLY A 28 15.43 -0.79 2.22
CA GLY A 28 14.69 -1.36 3.34
C GLY A 28 13.56 -0.46 3.88
N LYS A 29 13.25 0.66 3.20
CA LYS A 29 12.18 1.59 3.58
C LYS A 29 10.79 1.03 3.35
N VAL A 30 10.66 0.12 2.39
CA VAL A 30 9.42 -0.61 2.11
C VAL A 30 9.74 -2.09 2.08
N LYS A 31 8.84 -2.92 2.62
CA LYS A 31 8.92 -4.38 2.56
C LYS A 31 7.68 -4.94 1.89
N ARG A 32 7.87 -5.80 0.89
CA ARG A 32 6.77 -6.60 0.32
C ARG A 32 6.52 -7.80 1.23
N MET A 33 5.25 -8.06 1.50
CA MET A 33 4.80 -9.23 2.26
C MET A 33 3.67 -9.91 1.50
N THR A 34 3.73 -11.23 1.43
CA THR A 34 2.60 -12.05 0.98
C THR A 34 1.88 -12.52 2.23
N LEU A 35 0.57 -12.32 2.28
CA LEU A 35 -0.26 -12.73 3.41
C LEU A 35 -1.34 -13.68 2.90
N GLN A 36 -1.67 -14.67 3.71
CA GLN A 36 -2.75 -15.62 3.46
C GLN A 36 -3.65 -15.64 4.71
N PHE A 37 -4.95 -15.47 4.49
CA PHE A 37 -6.00 -15.50 5.51
C PHE A 37 -7.16 -16.37 5.02
N SER A 38 -8.15 -16.60 5.88
CA SER A 38 -9.44 -17.16 5.44
C SER A 38 -10.11 -16.19 4.47
N ALA A 39 -11.01 -16.70 3.61
CA ALA A 39 -11.73 -15.85 2.66
C ALA A 39 -12.58 -14.81 3.40
N ASP A 40 -13.29 -15.23 4.45
CA ASP A 40 -14.15 -14.37 5.26
C ASP A 40 -13.36 -13.22 5.92
N ASP A 41 -12.21 -13.50 6.53
CA ASP A 41 -11.37 -12.47 7.15
C ASP A 41 -10.81 -11.47 6.11
N ALA A 42 -10.52 -11.96 4.90
CA ALA A 42 -10.02 -11.12 3.82
C ALA A 42 -11.12 -10.18 3.29
N ASP A 43 -12.35 -10.69 3.14
CA ASP A 43 -13.51 -9.89 2.72
C ASP A 43 -13.88 -8.83 3.76
N GLU A 44 -13.83 -9.17 5.05
CA GLU A 44 -14.03 -8.22 6.15
C GLU A 44 -12.97 -7.11 6.15
N LEU A 45 -11.69 -7.46 5.97
CA LEU A 45 -10.63 -6.45 5.84
C LEU A 45 -10.87 -5.52 4.64
N ASP A 46 -11.36 -6.06 3.53
CA ASP A 46 -11.71 -5.30 2.34
C ASP A 46 -12.91 -4.37 2.57
N ALA A 47 -13.94 -4.84 3.28
CA ALA A 47 -15.09 -4.03 3.66
C ALA A 47 -14.65 -2.85 4.54
N ILE A 48 -13.88 -3.12 5.59
CA ILE A 48 -13.33 -2.09 6.48
C ILE A 48 -12.46 -1.11 5.71
N ALA A 49 -11.59 -1.59 4.82
CA ALA A 49 -10.74 -0.71 4.01
C ALA A 49 -11.59 0.22 3.12
N LYS A 50 -12.68 -0.29 2.52
CA LYS A 50 -13.61 0.50 1.70
C LYS A 50 -14.37 1.53 2.53
N GLU A 51 -14.88 1.15 3.70
CA GLU A 51 -15.60 2.07 4.60
C GLU A 51 -14.72 3.24 5.04
N LEU A 52 -13.44 2.97 5.32
CA LEU A 52 -12.46 3.99 5.71
C LEU A 52 -11.91 4.79 4.52
N GLY A 53 -12.22 4.39 3.28
CA GLY A 53 -11.65 4.98 2.06
C GLY A 53 -10.13 4.78 1.94
N LEU A 54 -9.61 3.71 2.54
CA LEU A 54 -8.18 3.41 2.62
C LEU A 54 -7.79 2.27 1.69
N SER A 55 -6.52 2.23 1.32
CA SER A 55 -5.94 1.04 0.69
C SER A 55 -5.75 -0.08 1.72
N ARG A 56 -5.81 -1.35 1.30
CA ARG A 56 -5.58 -2.52 2.20
C ARG A 56 -4.33 -2.37 3.08
N PRO A 57 -3.15 -1.95 2.57
CA PRO A 57 -1.97 -1.76 3.44
C PRO A 57 -2.15 -0.65 4.48
N GLN A 58 -2.91 0.40 4.18
CA GLN A 58 -3.22 1.47 5.13
C GLN A 58 -4.21 1.01 6.19
N ALA A 59 -5.20 0.19 5.83
CA ALA A 59 -6.10 -0.44 6.79
C ALA A 59 -5.33 -1.35 7.77
N ILE A 60 -4.39 -2.17 7.26
CA ILE A 60 -3.50 -2.98 8.11
C ILE A 60 -2.65 -2.10 9.03
N LYS A 61 -2.07 -1.00 8.51
CA LYS A 61 -1.31 -0.04 9.34
C LYS A 61 -2.18 0.51 10.47
N ARG A 62 -3.42 0.91 10.16
CA ARG A 62 -4.37 1.43 11.15
C ARG A 62 -4.69 0.39 12.22
N LEU A 63 -4.87 -0.87 11.82
CA LEU A 63 -5.09 -1.98 12.76
C LEU A 63 -3.90 -2.16 13.71
N CYS A 64 -2.66 -2.08 13.20
CA CYS A 64 -1.47 -2.12 14.05
C CYS A 64 -1.41 -0.93 15.03
N GLU A 65 -1.76 0.28 14.59
CA GLU A 65 -1.80 1.48 15.44
C GLU A 65 -2.83 1.35 16.57
N VAL A 66 -4.03 0.87 16.25
CA VAL A 66 -5.11 0.66 17.23
C VAL A 66 -4.69 -0.40 18.26
N TYR A 67 -4.15 -1.53 17.81
CA TYR A 67 -3.68 -2.59 18.70
C TYR A 67 -2.60 -2.08 19.66
N ARG A 68 -1.61 -1.32 19.16
CA ARG A 68 -0.56 -0.73 19.99
C ARG A 68 -1.08 0.31 20.98
N SER A 69 -2.08 1.10 20.58
CA SER A 69 -2.69 2.10 21.46
C SER A 69 -3.49 1.45 22.59
N GLN A 70 -4.17 0.35 22.32
CA GLN A 70 -4.91 -0.41 23.33
C GLN A 70 -3.98 -1.21 24.25
N ALA A 71 -2.88 -1.76 23.73
CA ALA A 71 -1.91 -2.54 24.50
C ALA A 71 -1.11 -1.73 25.54
N VAL A 72 -1.10 -0.40 25.45
CA VAL A 72 -0.46 0.50 26.45
C VAL A 72 -1.45 0.92 27.55
N SER A 73 -2.75 0.59 27.40
CA SER A 73 -3.80 0.95 28.36
C SER A 73 -4.13 -0.17 29.36
N ASN A 74 -3.40 -1.30 29.32
CA ASN A 74 -3.43 -2.39 30.29
C ASN A 74 -2.07 -2.50 30.98
#